data_AF-A0A8X6XV63-F1
#
_entry.id   AF-A0A8X6XV63-F1
#
_cell.length_a   1.000
_cell.length_b   1.000
_cell.length_c   1.000
_cell.angle_alpha   90.00
_cell.angle_beta   90.00
_cell.angle_gamma   90.00
#
_symmetry.space_group_name_H-M   'P 1'
#
loop_
_entity.id
_entity.type
_entity.pdbx_description
1 polymer ?
#
loop_
_entity_poly.entity_id
_entity_poly.type
_entity_poly.pdbx_seq_one_letter_code
_entity_poly.pdbx_strand_id
1 'polypeptide(L)'
;MCSILTADIYISKGFAEVMSRKIPDLMSFLIWCSLRARKAEISNLLHDIHYLGNLVNAKLRFLWELLGVAIIITVPLASWLCVTLSMKENMCKHLVLYFSFLIAYVPEGWNCRMWFIITFLHQIAAFALRTAATVLYVIVCCYFRNLLNKYSEKGIKKVTDFNSRLDSNYFRRYLEFYENIMRTTTSFENSMSSTALLITISDCMGMLYGLERIQHFKQMSFSLWLKWYSFSIVFFFLRGLFSFLCVSLAASSVHEASKRAKTVQEEMLKKFLISNRKDNNKESFLLFVALNRPPFVFSAWGFFYFTKSLVFSAFGTVLTYALLITQILR
;
A
#
# COMPACT_ATOMS: atom_id res chain seq x y z
N MET A 1 22.16 46.04 -21.22
CA MET A 1 22.03 44.71 -21.85
C MET A 1 22.88 43.69 -21.07
N CYS A 2 22.52 43.42 -19.82
CA CYS A 2 23.07 42.34 -18.97
C CYS A 2 22.30 42.30 -17.64
N SER A 3 21.05 41.83 -17.68
CA SER A 3 20.23 41.63 -16.48
C SER A 3 19.14 40.55 -16.66
N ILE A 4 19.31 39.66 -17.66
CA ILE A 4 18.35 38.57 -17.95
C ILE A 4 18.87 37.20 -17.45
N LEU A 5 20.12 37.09 -17.02
CA LEU A 5 20.72 35.79 -16.64
C LEU A 5 20.64 35.41 -15.15
N THR A 6 20.03 36.23 -14.29
CA THR A 6 19.90 35.94 -12.85
C THR A 6 18.49 35.54 -12.41
N ALA A 7 17.48 35.63 -13.29
CA ALA A 7 16.12 35.22 -12.98
C ALA A 7 15.89 33.70 -13.15
N ASP A 8 16.61 33.03 -14.05
CA ASP A 8 16.39 31.61 -14.35
C ASP A 8 16.93 30.64 -13.28
N ILE A 9 17.89 31.08 -12.45
CA ILE A 9 18.49 30.22 -11.40
C ILE A 9 17.63 30.21 -10.11
N TYR A 10 16.83 31.26 -9.86
CA TYR A 10 15.96 31.34 -8.68
C TYR A 10 14.64 30.58 -8.86
N ILE A 11 14.11 30.53 -10.09
CA ILE A 11 12.90 29.78 -10.43
C ILE A 11 13.14 28.26 -10.33
N SER A 12 14.33 27.79 -10.68
CA SER A 12 14.72 26.36 -10.58
C SER A 12 14.72 25.83 -9.14
N LYS A 13 15.28 26.58 -8.18
CA LYS A 13 15.23 26.21 -6.75
C LYS A 13 13.81 26.32 -6.17
N GLY A 14 13.05 27.32 -6.60
CA GLY A 14 11.65 27.51 -6.18
C GLY A 14 10.71 26.42 -6.69
N PHE A 15 10.87 25.96 -7.93
CA PHE A 15 9.96 24.98 -8.54
C PHE A 15 10.11 23.58 -7.93
N ALA A 16 11.34 23.08 -7.77
CA ALA A 16 11.58 21.79 -7.12
C ALA A 16 11.09 21.78 -5.65
N GLU A 17 11.29 22.91 -4.96
CA GLU A 17 10.84 23.06 -3.58
C GLU A 17 9.31 23.20 -3.48
N VAL A 18 8.65 23.94 -4.37
CA VAL A 18 7.17 24.02 -4.44
C VAL A 18 6.54 22.69 -4.87
N MET A 19 7.15 21.98 -5.81
CA MET A 19 6.70 20.65 -6.24
C MET A 19 6.83 19.62 -5.13
N SER A 20 7.98 19.52 -4.46
CA SER A 20 8.16 18.59 -3.32
C SER A 20 7.13 18.82 -2.21
N ARG A 21 6.70 20.06 -1.99
CA ARG A 21 5.67 20.44 -1.01
C ARG A 21 4.24 20.07 -1.44
N LYS A 22 3.92 20.14 -2.72
CA LYS A 22 2.56 19.86 -3.26
C LYS A 22 2.35 18.43 -3.73
N ILE A 23 3.42 17.67 -3.95
CA ILE A 23 3.34 16.26 -4.33
C ILE A 23 2.50 15.45 -3.34
N PRO A 24 2.60 15.62 -2.00
CA PRO A 24 1.73 14.91 -1.09
C PRO A 24 0.23 15.19 -1.33
N ASP A 25 -0.14 16.45 -1.48
CA ASP A 25 -1.53 16.85 -1.72
C ASP A 25 -2.04 16.32 -3.06
N LEU A 26 -1.20 16.45 -4.09
CA LEU A 26 -1.48 15.95 -5.43
C LEU A 26 -1.71 14.44 -5.41
N MET A 27 -0.84 13.67 -4.73
CA MET A 27 -0.99 12.22 -4.62
C MET A 27 -2.24 11.83 -3.82
N SER A 28 -2.59 12.56 -2.74
CA SER A 28 -3.85 12.33 -2.03
C SER A 28 -5.07 12.60 -2.92
N PHE A 29 -5.03 13.68 -3.69
CA PHE A 29 -6.07 14.02 -4.64
C PHE A 29 -6.19 12.98 -5.76
N LEU A 30 -5.07 12.50 -6.31
CA LEU A 30 -5.06 11.44 -7.32
C LEU A 30 -5.60 10.11 -6.77
N ILE A 31 -5.24 9.76 -5.52
CA ILE A 31 -5.81 8.60 -4.82
C ILE A 31 -7.32 8.77 -4.66
N TRP A 32 -7.78 9.95 -4.23
CA TRP A 32 -9.20 10.25 -4.10
C TRP A 32 -9.95 10.10 -5.43
N CYS A 33 -9.43 10.69 -6.50
CA CYS A 33 -10.00 10.60 -7.84
C CYS A 33 -10.07 9.15 -8.32
N SER A 34 -8.98 8.38 -8.14
CA SER A 34 -8.92 6.95 -8.47
C SER A 34 -10.00 6.15 -7.73
N LEU A 35 -10.11 6.32 -6.42
CA LEU A 35 -11.11 5.64 -5.58
C LEU A 35 -12.54 6.06 -5.94
N ARG A 36 -12.77 7.35 -6.18
CA ARG A 36 -14.08 7.89 -6.52
C ARG A 36 -14.57 7.37 -7.87
N ALA A 37 -13.68 7.33 -8.87
CA ALA A 37 -14.01 6.82 -10.20
C ALA A 37 -14.43 5.34 -10.17
N ARG A 38 -13.90 4.56 -9.22
CA ARG A 38 -14.12 3.10 -9.13
C ARG A 38 -14.99 2.69 -7.94
N LYS A 39 -15.71 3.62 -7.32
CA LYS A 39 -16.49 3.39 -6.09
C LYS A 39 -17.48 2.22 -6.23
N ALA A 40 -18.23 2.18 -7.33
CA ALA A 40 -19.24 1.15 -7.56
C ALA A 40 -18.59 -0.24 -7.72
N GLU A 41 -17.51 -0.33 -8.48
CA GLU A 41 -16.73 -1.55 -8.68
C GLU A 41 -16.16 -2.06 -7.35
N ILE A 42 -15.54 -1.18 -6.55
CA ILE A 42 -14.99 -1.52 -5.24
C ILE A 42 -16.09 -2.01 -4.28
N SER A 43 -17.27 -1.37 -4.30
CA SER A 43 -18.40 -1.77 -3.45
C SER A 43 -18.90 -3.18 -3.81
N ASN A 44 -19.08 -3.47 -5.11
CA ASN A 44 -19.51 -4.78 -5.58
C ASN A 44 -18.45 -5.85 -5.27
N LEU A 45 -17.17 -5.53 -5.47
CA LEU A 45 -16.06 -6.40 -5.13
C LEU A 45 -16.03 -6.78 -3.64
N LEU A 46 -16.24 -5.82 -2.75
CA LEU A 46 -16.28 -6.11 -1.31
C LEU A 46 -17.44 -7.06 -0.96
N HIS A 47 -18.57 -6.94 -1.67
CA HIS A 47 -19.68 -7.87 -1.51
C HIS A 47 -19.34 -9.29 -1.99
N ASP A 48 -18.72 -9.41 -3.17
CA ASP A 48 -18.28 -10.69 -3.74
C ASP A 48 -17.24 -11.38 -2.84
N ILE A 49 -16.28 -10.60 -2.33
CA ILE A 49 -15.26 -11.06 -1.39
C ILE A 49 -15.94 -11.61 -0.12
N HIS A 50 -16.88 -10.85 0.46
CA HIS A 50 -17.60 -11.26 1.66
C HIS A 50 -18.42 -12.54 1.43
N TYR A 51 -19.11 -12.64 0.29
CA TYR A 51 -19.84 -13.84 -0.12
C TYR A 51 -18.90 -15.06 -0.22
N LEU A 52 -17.75 -14.90 -0.88
CA LEU A 52 -16.78 -15.97 -1.04
C LEU A 52 -16.23 -16.46 0.31
N GLY A 53 -15.90 -15.58 1.25
CA GLY A 53 -15.41 -16.06 2.53
C GLY A 53 -16.49 -16.69 3.40
N ASN A 54 -17.76 -16.30 3.28
CA ASN A 54 -18.85 -17.01 3.95
C ASN A 54 -18.93 -18.47 3.50
N LEU A 55 -18.72 -18.77 2.20
CA LEU A 55 -18.70 -20.14 1.68
C LEU A 55 -17.58 -21.02 2.28
N VAL A 56 -16.46 -20.42 2.71
CA VAL A 56 -15.32 -21.15 3.32
C VAL A 56 -15.20 -20.93 4.82
N ASN A 57 -16.18 -20.27 5.43
CA ASN A 57 -16.13 -19.77 6.81
C ASN A 57 -14.85 -18.95 7.09
N ALA A 58 -14.30 -18.28 6.07
CA ALA A 58 -13.15 -17.40 6.14
C ALA A 58 -13.57 -16.05 6.77
N LYS A 59 -13.81 -16.05 8.08
CA LYS A 59 -14.15 -14.82 8.81
C LYS A 59 -12.94 -13.89 8.84
N LEU A 60 -13.15 -12.64 8.41
CA LEU A 60 -12.26 -11.55 8.78
C LEU A 60 -12.35 -11.41 10.30
N ARG A 61 -11.21 -11.42 11.01
CA ARG A 61 -11.26 -11.25 12.47
C ARG A 61 -11.67 -9.80 12.72
N PHE A 62 -12.68 -9.58 13.56
CA PHE A 62 -13.12 -8.25 14.04
C PHE A 62 -11.95 -7.35 14.47
N LEU A 63 -10.89 -7.95 15.03
CA LEU A 63 -9.64 -7.26 15.37
C LEU A 63 -8.98 -6.52 14.21
N TRP A 64 -9.07 -7.00 12.96
CA TRP A 64 -8.50 -6.32 11.79
C TRP A 64 -9.27 -5.05 11.43
N GLU A 65 -10.60 -5.07 11.57
CA GLU A 65 -11.44 -3.89 11.33
C GLU A 65 -11.18 -2.84 12.42
N LEU A 66 -11.16 -3.25 13.68
CA LEU A 66 -10.88 -2.37 14.81
C LEU A 66 -9.48 -1.75 14.71
N LEU A 67 -8.46 -2.56 14.39
CA LEU A 67 -7.10 -2.09 14.22
C LEU A 67 -6.96 -1.17 13.00
N GLY A 68 -7.68 -1.46 11.91
CA GLY A 68 -7.74 -0.59 10.73
C GLY A 68 -8.31 0.79 11.07
N VAL A 69 -9.45 0.84 11.76
CA VAL A 69 -10.07 2.11 12.20
C VAL A 69 -9.14 2.88 13.14
N ALA A 70 -8.51 2.19 14.09
CA ALA A 70 -7.53 2.80 14.99
C ALA A 70 -6.36 3.41 14.23
N ILE A 71 -5.81 2.74 13.21
CA ILE A 71 -4.71 3.27 12.39
C ILE A 71 -5.14 4.50 11.57
N ILE A 72 -6.35 4.46 10.98
CA ILE A 72 -6.89 5.58 10.19
C ILE A 72 -7.03 6.86 11.03
N ILE A 73 -7.34 6.72 12.32
CA ILE A 73 -7.49 7.85 13.26
C ILE A 73 -6.13 8.27 13.85
N THR A 74 -5.34 7.31 14.32
CA THR A 74 -4.11 7.60 15.06
C THR A 74 -2.99 8.16 14.18
N VAL A 75 -2.86 7.70 12.93
CA VAL A 75 -1.77 8.15 12.04
C VAL A 75 -1.90 9.64 11.68
N PRO A 76 -3.07 10.16 11.26
CA PRO A 76 -3.24 11.59 11.03
C PRO A 76 -3.08 12.43 12.31
N LEU A 77 -3.58 11.94 13.45
CA LEU A 77 -3.42 12.65 14.74
C LEU A 77 -1.95 12.74 15.16
N ALA A 78 -1.19 11.65 15.05
CA ALA A 78 0.24 11.64 15.33
C ALA A 78 1.01 12.56 14.39
N SER A 79 0.68 12.53 13.08
CA SER A 79 1.26 13.44 12.08
C SER A 79 1.04 14.91 12.46
N TRP A 80 -0.20 15.24 12.85
CA TRP A 80 -0.55 16.60 13.26
C TRP A 80 0.26 17.02 14.47
N LEU A 81 0.27 16.21 15.55
CA LEU A 81 1.03 16.48 16.77
C LEU A 81 2.53 16.70 16.50
N CYS A 82 3.14 15.91 15.60
CA CYS A 82 4.54 16.07 15.23
C CYS A 82 4.83 17.46 14.65
N VAL A 83 3.96 17.92 13.74
CA VAL A 83 4.12 19.21 13.06
C VAL A 83 3.77 20.38 13.98
N THR A 84 2.79 20.22 14.88
CA THR A 84 2.31 21.31 15.73
C THR A 84 3.20 21.61 16.93
N LEU A 85 3.84 20.59 17.54
CA LEU A 85 4.67 20.80 18.74
C LEU A 85 5.98 21.58 18.46
N SER A 86 6.28 21.88 17.19
CA SER A 86 7.60 22.35 16.74
C SER A 86 7.71 23.85 16.44
N MET A 87 6.65 24.68 16.61
CA MET A 87 6.63 26.03 15.99
C MET A 87 6.55 27.21 16.97
N LYS A 88 7.42 28.21 16.73
CA LYS A 88 7.38 29.54 17.36
C LYS A 88 6.48 30.51 16.57
N GLU A 89 5.99 31.54 17.24
CA GLU A 89 4.99 32.47 16.69
C GLU A 89 5.41 33.21 15.41
N ASN A 90 6.65 33.71 15.35
CA ASN A 90 7.17 34.36 14.15
C ASN A 90 7.22 33.42 12.93
N MET A 91 7.39 32.11 13.14
CA MET A 91 7.37 31.13 12.06
C MET A 91 5.96 30.83 11.58
N CYS A 92 4.99 30.76 12.52
CA CYS A 92 3.58 30.60 12.18
C CYS A 92 3.09 31.77 11.31
N LYS A 93 3.52 33.00 11.59
CA LYS A 93 3.18 34.18 10.77
C LYS A 93 3.65 34.01 9.31
N HIS A 94 4.91 33.61 9.12
CA HIS A 94 5.45 33.35 7.78
C HIS A 94 4.75 32.18 7.07
N LEU A 95 4.43 31.10 7.79
CA LEU A 95 3.76 29.94 7.22
C LEU A 95 2.29 30.19 6.87
N VAL A 96 1.55 30.91 7.72
CA VAL A 96 0.16 31.30 7.46
C VAL A 96 0.10 32.20 6.23
N LEU A 97 0.98 33.20 6.13
CA LEU A 97 1.11 34.04 4.93
C LEU A 97 1.51 33.24 3.70
N TYR A 98 2.42 32.26 3.85
CA TYR A 98 2.85 31.38 2.77
C TYR A 98 1.71 30.47 2.24
N PHE A 99 0.89 29.89 3.12
CA PHE A 99 -0.22 29.01 2.72
C PHE A 99 -1.50 29.77 2.31
N SER A 100 -1.67 31.00 2.78
CA SER A 100 -2.79 31.87 2.38
C SER A 100 -2.50 32.71 1.13
N PHE A 101 -1.40 32.45 0.42
CA PHE A 101 -0.97 33.21 -0.76
C PHE A 101 -0.86 34.73 -0.50
N LEU A 102 -0.48 35.12 0.73
CA LEU A 102 -0.42 36.52 1.17
C LEU A 102 -1.78 37.24 1.18
N ILE A 103 -2.89 36.53 1.06
CA ILE A 103 -4.24 37.11 0.98
C ILE A 103 -4.85 37.32 2.37
N ALA A 104 -4.44 36.52 3.37
CA ALA A 104 -5.00 36.59 4.72
C ALA A 104 -4.07 37.38 5.66
N TYR A 105 -4.59 38.47 6.22
CA TYR A 105 -3.97 39.14 7.37
C TYR A 105 -4.44 38.46 8.67
N VAL A 106 -3.50 37.86 9.40
CA VAL A 106 -3.77 37.27 10.71
C VAL A 106 -3.07 38.09 11.79
N PRO A 107 -3.81 38.59 12.81
CA PRO A 107 -3.24 39.43 13.85
C PRO A 107 -2.18 38.69 14.68
N GLU A 108 -1.22 39.45 15.20
CA GLU A 108 -0.22 38.96 16.14
C GLU A 108 -0.90 38.39 17.40
N GLY A 109 -0.39 37.30 17.96
CA GLY A 109 -1.04 36.49 19.00
C GLY A 109 -1.86 35.31 18.45
N TRP A 110 -2.35 35.36 17.21
CA TRP A 110 -3.30 34.37 16.66
C TRP A 110 -2.72 33.49 15.54
N ASN A 111 -1.53 33.84 15.04
CA ASN A 111 -0.89 33.17 13.90
C ASN A 111 -0.70 31.66 14.12
N CYS A 112 -0.15 31.23 15.26
CA CYS A 112 0.01 29.80 15.53
C CYS A 112 -1.30 29.07 15.75
N ARG A 113 -2.29 29.70 16.36
CA ARG A 113 -3.60 29.09 16.60
C ARG A 113 -4.33 28.79 15.28
N MET A 114 -4.33 29.76 14.37
CA MET A 114 -4.89 29.58 13.03
C MET A 114 -4.12 28.55 12.21
N TRP A 115 -2.78 28.58 12.29
CA TRP A 115 -1.92 27.56 11.68
C TRP A 115 -2.26 26.15 12.17
N PHE A 116 -2.46 25.95 13.47
CA PHE A 116 -2.80 24.64 14.03
C PHE A 116 -4.11 24.10 13.46
N ILE A 117 -5.13 24.95 13.31
CA ILE A 117 -6.43 24.56 12.76
C ILE A 117 -6.32 24.22 11.26
N ILE A 118 -5.67 25.08 10.47
CA ILE A 118 -5.50 24.86 9.02
C ILE A 118 -4.69 23.57 8.76
N THR A 119 -3.59 23.40 9.49
CA THR A 119 -2.72 22.23 9.35
C THR A 119 -3.44 20.95 9.79
N PHE A 120 -4.24 21.01 10.85
CA PHE A 120 -5.07 19.89 11.30
C PHE A 120 -6.03 19.42 10.20
N LEU A 121 -6.83 20.34 9.66
CA LEU A 121 -7.82 20.04 8.63
C LEU A 121 -7.16 19.47 7.37
N HIS A 122 -6.06 20.09 6.95
CA HIS A 122 -5.33 19.67 5.76
C HIS A 122 -4.67 18.29 5.93
N GLN A 123 -3.97 18.07 7.06
CA GLN A 123 -3.31 16.79 7.33
C GLN A 123 -4.31 15.66 7.53
N ILE A 124 -5.44 15.90 8.20
CA ILE A 124 -6.48 14.88 8.34
C ILE A 124 -7.02 14.49 6.98
N ALA A 125 -7.40 15.46 6.14
CA ALA A 125 -7.95 15.14 4.82
C ALA A 125 -6.95 14.35 3.95
N ALA A 126 -5.69 14.81 3.88
CA ALA A 126 -4.69 14.20 3.02
C ALA A 126 -4.19 12.85 3.56
N PHE A 127 -3.87 12.76 4.87
CA PHE A 127 -3.29 11.55 5.45
C PHE A 127 -4.33 10.50 5.81
N ALA A 128 -5.52 10.88 6.29
CA ALA A 128 -6.55 9.88 6.61
C ALA A 128 -6.98 9.13 5.35
N LEU A 129 -7.15 9.83 4.22
CA LEU A 129 -7.50 9.19 2.96
C LEU A 129 -6.45 8.18 2.50
N ARG A 130 -5.17 8.58 2.51
CA ARG A 130 -4.06 7.68 2.15
C ARG A 130 -4.01 6.47 3.07
N THR A 131 -4.04 6.71 4.37
CA THR A 131 -3.99 5.65 5.37
C THR A 131 -5.19 4.71 5.21
N ALA A 132 -6.39 5.23 4.95
CA ALA A 132 -7.58 4.43 4.69
C ALA A 132 -7.44 3.58 3.43
N ALA A 133 -6.91 4.14 2.33
CA ALA A 133 -6.67 3.40 1.09
C ALA A 133 -5.65 2.26 1.31
N THR A 134 -4.54 2.55 2.01
CA THR A 134 -3.52 1.56 2.38
C THR A 134 -4.10 0.45 3.25
N VAL A 135 -4.83 0.82 4.31
CA VAL A 135 -5.45 -0.13 5.25
C VAL A 135 -6.47 -1.02 4.53
N LEU A 136 -7.33 -0.43 3.69
CA LEU A 136 -8.29 -1.18 2.88
C LEU A 136 -7.58 -2.21 1.99
N TYR A 137 -6.55 -1.77 1.27
CA TYR A 137 -5.76 -2.66 0.40
C TYR A 137 -5.16 -3.83 1.18
N VAL A 138 -4.51 -3.55 2.32
CA VAL A 138 -3.90 -4.57 3.18
C VAL A 138 -4.94 -5.54 3.74
N ILE A 139 -6.10 -5.06 4.20
CA ILE A 139 -7.17 -5.91 4.73
C ILE A 139 -7.67 -6.87 3.64
N VAL A 140 -7.93 -6.36 2.44
CA VAL A 140 -8.40 -7.18 1.31
C VAL A 140 -7.35 -8.21 0.89
N CYS A 141 -6.07 -7.84 0.79
CA CYS A 141 -4.99 -8.80 0.53
C CYS A 141 -4.92 -9.89 1.61
N CYS A 142 -4.99 -9.51 2.89
CA CYS A 142 -5.02 -10.47 4.01
C CYS A 142 -6.22 -11.42 3.91
N TYR A 143 -7.37 -10.92 3.44
CA TYR A 143 -8.55 -11.73 3.23
C TYR A 143 -8.35 -12.77 2.12
N PHE A 144 -7.86 -12.35 0.93
CA PHE A 144 -7.55 -13.28 -0.16
C PHE A 144 -6.54 -14.35 0.26
N ARG A 145 -5.50 -13.96 1.00
CA ARG A 145 -4.53 -14.90 1.57
C ARG A 145 -5.23 -15.96 2.45
N ASN A 146 -6.07 -15.52 3.38
CA ASN A 146 -6.77 -16.43 4.28
C ASN A 146 -7.71 -17.36 3.51
N LEU A 147 -8.38 -16.84 2.48
CA LEU A 147 -9.27 -17.61 1.64
C LEU A 147 -8.53 -18.69 0.84
N LEU A 148 -7.38 -18.34 0.24
CA LEU A 148 -6.49 -19.28 -0.44
C LEU A 148 -5.87 -20.32 0.50
N ASN A 149 -5.52 -19.92 1.73
CA ASN A 149 -5.03 -20.86 2.74
C ASN A 149 -6.12 -21.87 3.14
N LYS A 150 -7.35 -21.43 3.40
CA LYS A 150 -8.46 -22.35 3.70
C LYS A 150 -8.80 -23.26 2.54
N TYR A 151 -8.75 -22.74 1.33
CA TYR A 151 -8.88 -23.54 0.12
C TYR A 151 -7.80 -24.63 0.06
N SER A 152 -6.54 -24.25 0.25
CA SER A 152 -5.39 -25.19 0.27
C SER A 152 -5.51 -26.23 1.38
N GLU A 153 -5.93 -25.85 2.59
CA GLU A 153 -6.14 -26.77 3.71
C GLU A 153 -7.22 -27.82 3.41
N LYS A 154 -8.34 -27.42 2.78
CA LYS A 154 -9.37 -28.36 2.32
C LYS A 154 -8.77 -29.34 1.30
N GLY A 155 -7.95 -28.83 0.38
CA GLY A 155 -7.28 -29.65 -0.62
C GLY A 155 -6.32 -30.66 -0.01
N ILE A 156 -5.40 -30.21 0.85
CA ILE A 156 -4.41 -31.07 1.52
C ILE A 156 -5.08 -32.21 2.27
N LYS A 157 -6.12 -31.92 3.07
CA LYS A 157 -6.87 -32.95 3.80
C LYS A 157 -7.39 -34.08 2.89
N LYS A 158 -7.83 -33.72 1.68
CA LYS A 158 -8.35 -34.69 0.71
C LYS A 158 -7.25 -35.42 -0.06
N VAL A 159 -6.09 -34.78 -0.27
CA VAL A 159 -4.89 -35.44 -0.80
C VAL A 159 -4.36 -36.48 0.20
N THR A 160 -4.28 -36.13 1.49
CA THR A 160 -3.74 -37.01 2.55
C THR A 160 -4.65 -38.16 2.94
N ASP A 161 -5.95 -38.06 2.70
CA ASP A 161 -6.91 -39.14 2.99
C ASP A 161 -6.77 -40.29 1.97
N PHE A 162 -5.97 -41.29 2.30
CA PHE A 162 -5.60 -42.42 1.42
C PHE A 162 -6.78 -43.28 0.95
N ASN A 163 -7.88 -43.32 1.71
CA ASN A 163 -8.99 -44.24 1.45
C ASN A 163 -10.12 -43.62 0.63
N SER A 164 -10.16 -42.28 0.45
CA SER A 164 -11.22 -41.66 -0.34
C SER A 164 -10.83 -41.51 -1.81
N ARG A 165 -11.58 -42.20 -2.68
CA ARG A 165 -11.59 -41.88 -4.11
C ARG A 165 -12.01 -40.42 -4.28
N LEU A 166 -11.29 -39.69 -5.13
CA LEU A 166 -11.63 -38.31 -5.47
C LEU A 166 -12.78 -38.33 -6.48
N ASP A 167 -13.96 -37.94 -6.02
CA ASP A 167 -15.13 -37.77 -6.90
C ASP A 167 -14.86 -36.66 -7.92
N SER A 168 -15.17 -36.92 -9.20
CA SER A 168 -15.05 -35.96 -10.30
C SER A 168 -15.89 -34.70 -10.03
N ASN A 169 -17.09 -34.86 -9.48
CA ASN A 169 -17.96 -33.73 -9.15
C ASN A 169 -17.36 -32.86 -8.04
N TYR A 170 -16.70 -33.48 -7.05
CA TYR A 170 -16.01 -32.74 -6.00
C TYR A 170 -14.81 -31.98 -6.56
N PHE A 171 -13.98 -32.64 -7.37
CA PHE A 171 -12.79 -32.02 -7.96
C PHE A 171 -13.16 -30.85 -8.88
N ARG A 172 -14.20 -31.00 -9.69
CA ARG A 172 -14.74 -29.92 -10.51
C ARG A 172 -15.21 -28.73 -9.67
N ARG A 173 -16.02 -28.96 -8.63
CA ARG A 173 -16.46 -27.88 -7.72
C ARG A 173 -15.28 -27.20 -7.01
N TYR A 174 -14.24 -27.96 -6.67
CA TYR A 174 -13.03 -27.43 -6.05
C TYR A 174 -12.31 -26.47 -7.00
N LEU A 175 -12.17 -26.83 -8.28
CA LEU A 175 -11.57 -25.95 -9.29
C LEU A 175 -12.44 -24.74 -9.62
N GLU A 176 -13.74 -24.92 -9.81
CA GLU A 176 -14.70 -23.81 -10.03
C GLU A 176 -14.63 -22.79 -8.89
N PHE A 177 -14.49 -23.27 -7.64
CA PHE A 177 -14.31 -22.40 -6.49
C PHE A 177 -13.00 -21.59 -6.60
N TYR A 178 -11.88 -22.20 -6.98
CA TYR A 178 -10.63 -21.49 -7.20
C TYR A 178 -10.71 -20.45 -8.32
N GLU A 179 -11.37 -20.77 -9.42
CA GLU A 179 -11.59 -19.82 -10.52
C GLU A 179 -12.38 -18.60 -10.05
N ASN A 180 -13.39 -18.79 -9.19
CA ASN A 180 -14.14 -17.68 -8.61
C ASN A 180 -13.26 -16.81 -7.69
N ILE A 181 -12.35 -17.42 -6.91
CA ILE A 181 -11.36 -16.66 -6.13
C ILE A 181 -10.49 -15.84 -7.07
N MET A 182 -9.89 -16.47 -8.08
CA MET A 182 -8.99 -15.79 -9.02
C MET A 182 -9.68 -14.67 -9.78
N ARG A 183 -10.91 -14.89 -10.26
CA ARG A 183 -11.71 -13.83 -10.92
C ARG A 183 -11.90 -12.62 -10.01
N THR A 184 -12.22 -12.85 -8.73
CA THR A 184 -12.42 -11.78 -7.74
C THR A 184 -11.10 -11.06 -7.43
N THR A 185 -10.00 -11.80 -7.27
CA THR A 185 -8.67 -11.23 -7.03
C THR A 185 -8.19 -10.39 -8.22
N THR A 186 -8.38 -10.87 -9.46
CA THR A 186 -8.04 -10.13 -10.68
C THR A 186 -8.90 -8.87 -10.84
N SER A 187 -10.20 -8.95 -10.53
CA SER A 187 -11.07 -7.77 -10.58
C SER A 187 -10.67 -6.72 -9.52
N PHE A 188 -10.27 -7.17 -8.33
CA PHE A 188 -9.69 -6.30 -7.31
C PHE A 188 -8.38 -5.65 -7.77
N GLU A 189 -7.46 -6.42 -8.39
CA GLU A 189 -6.23 -5.87 -8.98
C GLU A 189 -6.55 -4.82 -10.05
N ASN A 190 -7.45 -5.12 -10.98
CA ASN A 190 -7.84 -4.17 -12.03
C ASN A 190 -8.38 -2.87 -11.43
N SER A 191 -9.12 -2.96 -10.32
CA SER A 191 -9.73 -1.81 -9.62
C SER A 191 -8.75 -1.02 -8.75
N MET A 192 -7.77 -1.67 -8.12
CA MET A 192 -6.90 -1.05 -7.11
C MET A 192 -5.44 -0.91 -7.52
N SER A 193 -5.01 -1.50 -8.64
CA SER A 193 -3.62 -1.45 -9.13
C SER A 193 -3.10 -0.03 -9.31
N SER A 194 -3.94 0.89 -9.82
CA SER A 194 -3.61 2.31 -9.95
C SER A 194 -3.40 2.99 -8.60
N THR A 195 -4.32 2.73 -7.67
CA THR A 195 -4.25 3.26 -6.32
C THR A 195 -3.03 2.72 -5.57
N ALA A 196 -2.71 1.43 -5.73
CA ALA A 196 -1.53 0.80 -5.16
C ALA A 196 -0.22 1.41 -5.69
N LEU A 197 -0.16 1.73 -6.98
CA LEU A 197 0.96 2.46 -7.57
C LEU A 197 1.12 3.84 -6.93
N LEU A 198 0.04 4.63 -6.83
CA LEU A 198 0.08 5.97 -6.23
C LEU A 198 0.50 5.95 -4.76
N ILE A 199 0.01 4.98 -3.98
CA ILE A 199 0.43 4.77 -2.59
C ILE A 199 1.94 4.49 -2.54
N THR A 200 2.42 3.56 -3.38
CA THR A 200 3.83 3.17 -3.40
C THR A 200 4.76 4.33 -3.78
N ILE A 201 4.38 5.12 -4.79
CA ILE A 201 5.13 6.34 -5.17
C ILE A 201 5.16 7.32 -4.00
N SER A 202 4.02 7.57 -3.37
CA SER A 202 3.94 8.47 -2.21
C SER A 202 4.82 7.99 -1.05
N ASP A 203 4.83 6.69 -0.77
CA ASP A 203 5.64 6.10 0.31
C ASP A 203 7.13 6.21 0.00
N CYS A 204 7.55 5.93 -1.24
CA CYS A 204 8.92 6.10 -1.70
C CYS A 204 9.39 7.55 -1.59
N MET A 205 8.57 8.51 -2.02
CA MET A 205 8.88 9.94 -1.90
C MET A 205 9.02 10.36 -0.42
N GLY A 206 8.17 9.85 0.46
CA GLY A 206 8.27 10.09 1.90
C GLY A 206 9.56 9.54 2.50
N MET A 207 9.99 8.34 2.09
CA MET A 207 11.25 7.74 2.53
C MET A 207 12.46 8.54 2.03
N LEU A 208 12.51 8.91 0.75
CA LEU A 208 13.62 9.68 0.16
C LEU A 208 13.74 11.07 0.78
N TYR A 209 12.61 11.79 0.90
CA TYR A 209 12.57 13.10 1.55
C TYR A 209 13.05 13.03 3.01
N GLY A 210 12.65 11.97 3.73
CA GLY A 210 13.11 11.70 5.09
C GLY A 210 14.63 11.56 5.18
N LEU A 211 15.23 10.79 4.27
CA LEU A 211 16.66 10.52 4.25
C LEU A 211 17.51 11.75 3.95
N GLU A 212 17.16 12.51 2.90
CA GLU A 212 17.86 13.74 2.54
C GLU A 212 17.88 14.73 3.71
N ARG A 213 16.72 14.88 4.37
CA ARG A 213 16.59 15.83 5.47
C ARG A 213 17.34 15.37 6.72
N ILE A 214 17.25 14.11 7.14
CA ILE A 214 17.96 13.56 8.32
C ILE A 214 19.48 13.78 8.22
N GLN A 215 20.06 13.71 7.02
CA GLN A 215 21.50 13.87 6.83
C GLN A 215 21.96 15.33 6.92
N HIS A 216 21.18 16.29 6.41
CA HIS A 216 21.47 17.72 6.60
C HIS A 216 21.50 18.14 8.09
N PHE A 217 20.81 17.42 8.98
CA PHE A 217 20.84 17.68 10.43
C PHE A 217 22.18 17.35 11.10
N LYS A 218 23.01 16.45 10.54
CA LYS A 218 24.29 16.08 11.15
C LYS A 218 25.35 17.19 11.09
N GLN A 219 25.19 18.20 10.23
CA GLN A 219 26.15 19.28 10.02
C GLN A 219 25.86 20.57 10.82
N MET A 220 24.71 20.70 11.50
CA MET A 220 24.33 21.94 12.20
C MET A 220 24.37 21.80 13.73
N SER A 221 24.85 22.85 14.42
CA SER A 221 24.94 22.90 15.89
C SER A 221 23.56 22.77 16.55
N PHE A 222 23.51 21.93 17.58
CA PHE A 222 22.28 21.46 18.23
C PHE A 222 21.53 22.59 18.95
N SER A 223 20.42 23.05 18.35
CA SER A 223 19.36 23.76 19.08
C SER A 223 18.18 22.81 19.35
N LEU A 224 17.43 23.05 20.44
CA LEU A 224 16.21 22.30 20.80
C LEU A 224 15.17 22.26 19.67
N TRP A 225 15.18 23.26 18.77
CA TRP A 225 14.29 23.34 17.61
C TRP A 225 14.64 22.32 16.51
N LEU A 226 15.94 22.07 16.25
CA LEU A 226 16.35 21.00 15.32
C LEU A 226 15.90 19.63 15.81
N LYS A 227 15.78 19.40 17.14
CA LYS A 227 15.32 18.12 17.70
C LYS A 227 13.86 17.79 17.36
N TRP A 228 12.95 18.77 17.47
CA TRP A 228 11.52 18.54 17.20
C TRP A 228 11.21 18.44 15.70
N TYR A 229 11.88 19.25 14.88
CA TYR A 229 11.78 19.13 13.43
C TYR A 229 12.36 17.80 12.92
N SER A 230 13.44 17.30 13.53
CA SER A 230 13.97 15.96 13.27
C SER A 230 12.96 14.84 13.59
N PHE A 231 12.19 14.97 14.68
CA PHE A 231 11.16 13.99 15.03
C PHE A 231 10.07 13.88 13.96
N SER A 232 9.60 15.02 13.41
CA SER A 232 8.62 15.02 12.32
C SER A 232 9.13 14.33 11.06
N ILE A 233 10.39 14.57 10.70
CA ILE A 233 11.02 13.94 9.52
C ILE A 233 11.13 12.42 9.71
N VAL A 234 11.59 11.98 10.88
CA VAL A 234 11.68 10.56 11.22
C VAL A 234 10.31 9.90 11.19
N PHE A 235 9.26 10.58 11.68
CA PHE A 235 7.90 10.08 11.62
C PHE A 235 7.43 9.86 10.17
N PHE A 236 7.63 10.84 9.27
CA PHE A 236 7.23 10.69 7.86
C PHE A 236 8.00 9.57 7.15
N PHE A 237 9.31 9.44 7.44
CA PHE A 237 10.13 8.34 6.95
C PHE A 237 9.59 6.98 7.39
N LEU A 238 9.40 6.80 8.71
CA LEU A 238 8.89 5.55 9.28
C LEU A 238 7.50 5.21 8.76
N ARG A 239 6.62 6.20 8.65
CA ARG A 239 5.26 6.02 8.12
C ARG A 239 5.29 5.53 6.67
N GLY A 240 6.11 6.14 5.81
CA GLY A 240 6.28 5.67 4.41
C GLY A 240 6.85 4.26 4.36
N LEU A 241 7.86 3.96 5.17
CA LEU A 241 8.46 2.64 5.26
C LEU A 241 7.45 1.57 5.71
N PHE A 242 6.73 1.80 6.81
CA PHE A 242 5.73 0.86 7.30
C PHE A 242 4.59 0.67 6.31
N SER A 243 4.09 1.74 5.69
CA SER A 243 3.05 1.66 4.66
C SER A 243 3.50 0.80 3.48
N PHE A 244 4.68 1.09 2.92
CA PHE A 244 5.27 0.33 1.82
C PHE A 244 5.43 -1.16 2.16
N LEU A 245 5.92 -1.46 3.36
CA LEU A 245 6.12 -2.84 3.82
C LEU A 245 4.80 -3.57 4.00
N CYS A 246 3.81 -2.94 4.63
CA CYS A 246 2.50 -3.54 4.82
C CYS A 246 1.85 -3.88 3.48
N VAL A 247 1.85 -2.96 2.52
CA VAL A 247 1.29 -3.18 1.17
C VAL A 247 2.02 -4.30 0.46
N SER A 248 3.35 -4.23 0.42
CA SER A 248 4.17 -5.16 -0.34
C SER A 248 4.16 -6.57 0.26
N LEU A 249 4.22 -6.70 1.58
CA LEU A 249 4.15 -7.99 2.28
C LEU A 249 2.76 -8.60 2.18
N ALA A 250 1.69 -7.80 2.32
CA ALA A 250 0.33 -8.29 2.18
C ALA A 250 0.09 -8.82 0.76
N ALA A 251 0.43 -8.05 -0.27
CA ALA A 251 0.31 -8.47 -1.66
C ALA A 251 1.16 -9.71 -1.99
N SER A 252 2.43 -9.73 -1.55
CA SER A 252 3.34 -10.87 -1.72
C SER A 252 2.82 -12.13 -1.02
N SER A 253 2.20 -11.99 0.15
CA SER A 253 1.64 -13.14 0.87
C SER A 253 0.44 -13.78 0.15
N VAL A 254 -0.29 -13.02 -0.68
CA VAL A 254 -1.33 -13.59 -1.56
C VAL A 254 -0.71 -14.40 -2.69
N HIS A 255 0.40 -13.93 -3.25
CA HIS A 255 1.15 -14.69 -4.25
C HIS A 255 1.64 -16.04 -3.69
N GLU A 256 2.18 -16.05 -2.48
CA GLU A 256 2.62 -17.30 -1.83
C GLU A 256 1.45 -18.25 -1.55
N ALA A 257 0.32 -17.72 -1.09
CA ALA A 257 -0.89 -18.52 -0.88
C ALA A 257 -1.45 -19.07 -2.20
N SER A 258 -1.40 -18.30 -3.28
CA SER A 258 -1.80 -18.77 -4.62
C SER A 258 -0.86 -19.85 -5.13
N LYS A 259 0.46 -19.70 -4.94
CA LYS A 259 1.44 -20.73 -5.30
C LYS A 259 1.17 -22.03 -4.56
N ARG A 260 0.91 -21.96 -3.24
CA ARG A 260 0.54 -23.12 -2.42
C ARG A 260 -0.76 -23.77 -2.91
N ALA A 261 -1.79 -22.98 -3.16
CA ALA A 261 -3.08 -23.47 -3.67
C ALA A 261 -2.89 -24.24 -4.99
N LYS A 262 -2.03 -23.73 -5.88
CA LYS A 262 -1.70 -24.36 -7.15
C LYS A 262 -0.95 -25.69 -6.96
N THR A 263 0.06 -25.75 -6.08
CA THR A 263 0.75 -27.01 -5.76
C THR A 263 -0.22 -28.07 -5.23
N VAL A 264 -1.16 -27.68 -4.37
CA VAL A 264 -2.20 -28.59 -3.87
C VAL A 264 -3.13 -29.06 -4.99
N GLN A 265 -3.52 -28.19 -5.91
CA GLN A 265 -4.29 -28.58 -7.10
C GLN A 265 -3.54 -29.61 -7.95
N GLU A 266 -2.23 -29.40 -8.18
CA GLU A 266 -1.40 -30.32 -8.95
C GLU A 266 -1.32 -31.71 -8.30
N GLU A 267 -1.18 -31.77 -6.97
CA GLU A 267 -1.20 -33.03 -6.21
C GLU A 267 -2.58 -33.71 -6.26
N MET A 268 -3.67 -32.95 -6.12
CA MET A 268 -5.03 -33.48 -6.27
C MET A 268 -5.28 -34.04 -7.66
N LEU A 269 -4.80 -33.35 -8.70
CA LEU A 269 -4.94 -33.80 -10.07
C LEU A 269 -4.17 -35.11 -10.28
N LYS A 270 -2.93 -35.21 -9.79
CA LYS A 270 -2.15 -36.47 -9.85
C LYS A 270 -2.92 -37.62 -9.19
N LYS A 271 -3.49 -37.38 -8.00
CA LYS A 271 -4.29 -38.38 -7.29
C LYS A 271 -5.56 -38.77 -8.05
N PHE A 272 -6.27 -37.78 -8.61
CA PHE A 272 -7.45 -38.01 -9.46
C PHE A 272 -7.11 -38.87 -10.67
N LEU A 273 -6.04 -38.54 -11.42
CA LEU A 273 -5.57 -39.30 -12.58
C LEU A 273 -5.19 -40.75 -12.24
N ILE A 274 -4.53 -40.97 -11.10
CA ILE A 274 -4.21 -42.32 -10.61
C ILE A 274 -5.50 -43.10 -10.29
N SER A 275 -6.48 -42.44 -9.66
CA SER A 275 -7.74 -43.09 -9.29
C SER A 275 -8.70 -43.37 -10.45
N ASN A 276 -8.65 -42.57 -11.53
CA ASN A 276 -9.57 -42.63 -12.68
C ASN A 276 -8.92 -43.14 -13.97
N ARG A 277 -7.86 -43.96 -13.86
CA ARG A 277 -7.03 -44.48 -14.97
C ARG A 277 -7.79 -45.21 -16.10
N LYS A 278 -9.10 -45.48 -15.96
CA LYS A 278 -9.89 -46.27 -16.92
C LYS A 278 -10.95 -45.52 -17.74
N ASP A 279 -11.41 -44.32 -17.37
CA ASP A 279 -12.68 -43.81 -17.94
C ASP A 279 -12.73 -42.41 -18.59
N ASN A 280 -11.77 -41.47 -18.47
CA ASN A 280 -11.98 -40.13 -19.08
C ASN A 280 -10.72 -39.31 -19.44
N ASN A 281 -9.99 -39.70 -20.49
CA ASN A 281 -8.77 -39.00 -20.94
C ASN A 281 -9.00 -37.54 -21.41
N LYS A 282 -10.15 -37.22 -22.01
CA LYS A 282 -10.42 -35.86 -22.53
C LYS A 282 -10.71 -34.84 -21.43
N GLU A 283 -11.50 -35.23 -20.43
CA GLU A 283 -11.86 -34.36 -19.29
C GLU A 283 -10.64 -34.09 -18.41
N SER A 284 -9.82 -35.13 -18.21
CA SER A 284 -8.51 -35.07 -17.54
C SER A 284 -7.54 -34.08 -18.20
N PHE A 285 -7.55 -34.00 -19.54
CA PHE A 285 -6.70 -33.08 -20.30
C PHE A 285 -7.16 -31.62 -20.20
N LEU A 286 -8.48 -31.37 -20.27
CA LEU A 286 -9.04 -30.03 -20.07
C LEU A 286 -8.76 -29.49 -18.65
N LEU A 287 -8.83 -30.36 -17.65
CA LEU A 287 -8.48 -30.04 -16.26
C LEU A 287 -6.99 -29.69 -16.10
N PHE A 288 -6.11 -30.39 -16.83
CA PHE A 288 -4.68 -30.09 -16.86
C PHE A 288 -4.37 -28.74 -17.51
N VAL A 289 -5.03 -28.40 -18.62
CA VAL A 289 -4.89 -27.09 -19.28
C VAL A 289 -5.37 -25.96 -18.37
N ALA A 290 -6.48 -26.14 -17.64
CA ALA A 290 -6.97 -25.17 -16.67
C ALA A 290 -5.99 -24.94 -15.50
N LEU A 291 -5.27 -25.99 -15.07
CA LEU A 291 -4.26 -25.92 -14.01
C LEU A 291 -2.97 -25.21 -14.41
N ASN A 292 -2.65 -25.07 -15.69
CA ASN A 292 -1.34 -24.55 -16.12
C ASN A 292 -1.18 -23.03 -15.94
N ARG A 293 -2.20 -22.29 -15.49
CA ARG A 293 -2.10 -20.84 -15.26
C ARG A 293 -1.07 -20.51 -14.19
N PRO A 294 -0.20 -19.50 -14.38
CA PRO A 294 0.77 -19.13 -13.35
C PRO A 294 0.07 -18.71 -12.04
N PRO A 295 0.70 -18.88 -10.87
CA PRO A 295 0.18 -18.35 -9.62
C PRO A 295 -0.07 -16.85 -9.74
N PHE A 296 -1.14 -16.39 -9.12
CA PHE A 296 -1.53 -14.99 -9.17
C PHE A 296 -0.48 -14.12 -8.46
N VAL A 297 -0.18 -12.96 -9.02
CA VAL A 297 0.73 -11.96 -8.44
C VAL A 297 0.08 -10.59 -8.63
N PHE A 298 -0.02 -9.80 -7.56
CA PHE A 298 -0.48 -8.42 -7.69
C PHE A 298 0.57 -7.55 -8.38
N SER A 299 0.12 -6.70 -9.30
CA SER A 299 0.92 -5.67 -9.94
C SER A 299 0.51 -4.26 -9.50
N ALA A 300 1.47 -3.34 -9.56
CA ALA A 300 1.23 -1.92 -9.46
C ALA A 300 1.07 -1.34 -10.87
N TRP A 301 -0.14 -1.47 -11.43
CA TRP A 301 -0.48 -1.03 -12.79
C TRP A 301 0.48 -1.61 -13.86
N GLY A 302 0.93 -2.85 -13.68
CA GLY A 302 1.88 -3.49 -14.61
C GLY A 302 3.33 -2.96 -14.57
N PHE A 303 3.65 -1.92 -13.79
CA PHE A 303 5.04 -1.42 -13.68
C PHE A 303 5.95 -2.38 -12.93
N PHE A 304 5.45 -2.94 -11.83
CA PHE A 304 6.17 -3.92 -11.03
C PHE A 304 5.20 -4.87 -10.34
N TYR A 305 5.73 -6.01 -9.90
CA TYR A 305 5.00 -7.07 -9.23
C TYR A 305 5.40 -7.17 -7.77
N PHE A 306 4.41 -7.21 -6.88
CA PHE A 306 4.63 -7.32 -5.45
C PHE A 306 5.11 -8.73 -5.07
N THR A 307 6.43 -8.89 -5.03
CA THR A 307 7.11 -10.13 -4.64
C THR A 307 8.02 -9.89 -3.45
N LYS A 308 8.43 -10.95 -2.73
CA LYS A 308 9.45 -10.82 -1.67
C LYS A 308 10.75 -10.21 -2.21
N SER A 309 11.14 -10.55 -3.44
CA SER A 309 12.31 -9.98 -4.12
C SER A 309 12.21 -8.47 -4.28
N LEU A 310 11.04 -7.94 -4.65
CA LEU A 310 10.81 -6.50 -4.73
C LEU A 310 11.04 -5.81 -3.37
N VAL A 311 10.54 -6.39 -2.28
CA VAL A 311 10.73 -5.83 -0.92
C VAL A 311 12.21 -5.72 -0.57
N PHE A 312 12.99 -6.78 -0.80
CA PHE A 312 14.43 -6.77 -0.56
C PHE A 312 15.17 -5.80 -1.48
N SER A 313 14.79 -5.74 -2.76
CA SER A 313 15.36 -4.79 -3.71
C SER A 313 15.09 -3.35 -3.28
N ALA A 314 13.86 -3.02 -2.89
CA ALA A 314 13.50 -1.69 -2.41
C ALA A 314 14.31 -1.29 -1.17
N PHE A 315 14.42 -2.16 -0.16
CA PHE A 315 15.31 -1.91 0.99
C PHE A 315 16.76 -1.71 0.58
N GLY A 316 17.27 -2.54 -0.32
CA GLY A 316 18.61 -2.42 -0.87
C GLY A 316 18.82 -1.06 -1.54
N THR A 317 17.87 -0.60 -2.36
CA THR A 317 17.96 0.70 -3.03
C THR A 317 17.93 1.87 -2.05
N VAL A 318 17.05 1.84 -1.05
CA VAL A 318 16.96 2.88 -0.01
C VAL A 318 18.25 2.93 0.80
N LEU A 319 18.81 1.77 1.18
CA LEU A 319 20.07 1.68 1.92
C LEU A 319 21.26 2.16 1.07
N THR A 320 21.36 1.71 -0.18
CA THR A 320 22.42 2.13 -1.11
C THR A 320 22.35 3.63 -1.37
N TYR A 321 21.16 4.18 -1.57
CA TYR A 321 20.96 5.62 -1.74
C TYR A 321 21.35 6.39 -0.48
N ALA A 322 20.92 5.92 0.70
CA ALA A 322 21.33 6.52 1.97
C ALA A 322 22.86 6.51 2.13
N LEU A 323 23.54 5.41 1.78
CA LEU A 323 25.00 5.29 1.82
C LEU A 323 25.69 6.20 0.81
N LEU A 324 25.23 6.25 -0.45
CA LEU A 324 25.75 7.14 -1.48
C LEU A 324 25.68 8.60 -1.05
N ILE A 325 24.53 9.03 -0.52
CA ILE A 325 24.39 10.40 -0.04
C ILE A 325 25.34 10.66 1.14
N THR A 326 25.49 9.71 2.09
CA THR A 326 26.49 9.90 3.17
C THR A 326 27.93 10.01 2.68
N GLN A 327 28.26 9.39 1.54
CA GLN A 327 29.61 9.44 0.97
C GLN A 327 29.86 10.71 0.16
N ILE A 328 28.87 11.21 -0.57
CA ILE A 328 28.98 12.41 -1.40
C ILE A 328 29.02 13.70 -0.55
N LEU A 329 28.32 13.72 0.60
CA LEU A 329 28.25 14.88 1.50
C LEU A 329 29.38 14.93 2.54
N ARG A 330 30.32 13.98 2.51
CA ARG A 330 31.51 13.95 3.38
C ARG A 330 32.65 14.75 2.75
#